data_AF-D0ULG8-F1
#
_entry.id   AF-D0ULG8-F1
#
_cell.length_a   1.000
_cell.length_b   1.000
_cell.length_c   1.000
_cell.angle_alpha   90.00
_cell.angle_beta   90.00
_cell.angle_gamma   90.00
#
_symmetry.space_group_name_H-M   'P 1'
#
loop_
_entity.id
_entity.type
_entity.pdbx_description
1 polymer ?
#
loop_
_entity_poly.entity_id
_entity_poly.type
_entity_poly.pdbx_seq_one_letter_code
_entity_poly.pdbx_strand_id
1 'polypeptide(L)'
;LESVHHCHQNSIVHRDLKPENLLLASKAKGAAVKLADFGLAIEVQGEQQAWYGFAGTPGYLSPEVLKKDSYGKPVDIWACGVILYILLVGYPP
;
A
#
# COMPACT_ATOMS: atom_id res chain seq x y z
N LEU A 1 4.25 -8.40 -1.34
CA LEU A 1 3.68 -8.74 -0.01
C LEU A 1 4.76 -8.77 1.07
N GLU A 2 5.95 -9.34 0.84
CA GLU A 2 7.04 -9.34 1.83
C GLU A 2 7.39 -7.94 2.38
N SER A 3 7.52 -6.93 1.50
CA SER A 3 7.76 -5.54 1.91
C SER A 3 6.66 -4.97 2.80
N VAL A 4 5.40 -5.23 2.45
CA VAL A 4 4.21 -4.80 3.21
C VAL A 4 4.17 -5.49 4.57
N HIS A 5 4.43 -6.79 4.60
CA HIS A 5 4.52 -7.55 5.86
C HIS A 5 5.61 -6.99 6.78
N HIS A 6 6.78 -6.70 6.23
CA HIS A 6 7.88 -6.07 6.99
C HIS A 6 7.48 -4.70 7.55
N CYS A 7 6.78 -3.86 6.77
CA CYS A 7 6.25 -2.59 7.27
C CYS A 7 5.28 -2.83 8.45
N HIS A 8 4.33 -3.74 8.28
CA HIS A 8 3.29 -4.03 9.27
C HIS A 8 3.84 -4.62 10.56
N GLN A 9 4.93 -5.40 10.50
CA GLN A 9 5.65 -5.91 11.68
C GLN A 9 6.37 -4.78 12.45
N ASN A 10 6.78 -3.73 11.75
CA ASN A 10 7.40 -2.54 12.33
C ASN A 10 6.38 -1.43 12.60
N SER A 11 5.09 -1.76 12.69
CA SER A 11 4.04 -0.79 12.99
C SER A 11 3.92 0.35 11.95
N ILE A 12 4.34 0.12 10.71
CA ILE A 12 4.23 1.08 9.61
C ILE A 12 3.10 0.68 8.66
N VAL A 13 2.24 1.64 8.31
CA VAL A 13 1.25 1.52 7.22
C VAL A 13 1.65 2.47 6.10
N HIS A 14 1.79 1.97 4.87
CA HIS A 14 2.31 2.75 3.75
C HIS A 14 1.30 3.76 3.21
N ARG A 15 0.02 3.38 3.12
CA ARG A 15 -1.13 4.17 2.65
C ARG A 15 -1.13 4.62 1.18
N ASP A 16 0.00 4.54 0.48
CA ASP A 16 0.12 4.90 -0.94
C ASP A 16 0.78 3.81 -1.80
N LEU A 17 0.36 2.55 -1.64
CA LEU A 17 0.83 1.46 -2.50
C LEU A 17 0.21 1.57 -3.91
N LYS A 18 1.07 1.68 -4.91
CA LYS A 18 0.72 1.76 -6.34
C LYS A 18 1.94 1.37 -7.20
N PRO A 19 1.78 1.03 -8.48
CA PRO A 19 2.88 0.64 -9.36
C PRO A 19 4.04 1.66 -9.42
N GLU A 20 3.73 2.95 -9.34
CA GLU A 20 4.72 4.05 -9.35
C GLU A 20 5.67 3.98 -8.15
N ASN A 21 5.23 3.40 -7.03
CA ASN A 21 6.01 3.25 -5.80
C ASN A 21 6.67 1.85 -5.69
N LEU A 22 6.59 1.03 -6.73
CA LEU A 22 7.22 -0.29 -6.83
C LEU A 22 8.35 -0.26 -7.86
N LEU A 23 9.59 -0.08 -7.39
CA LEU A 23 10.76 0.10 -8.25
C LEU A 23 11.47 -1.24 -8.51
N LEU A 24 11.99 -1.43 -9.73
CA LEU A 24 12.89 -2.54 -10.03
C LEU A 24 14.32 -2.18 -9.62
N ALA A 25 14.98 -3.07 -8.88
CA ALA A 25 16.35 -2.85 -8.42
C ALA A 25 17.38 -2.72 -9.55
N SER A 26 17.06 -3.20 -10.75
CA SER A 26 17.89 -3.06 -11.96
C SER A 26 17.04 -3.25 -13.22
N LYS A 27 17.66 -3.08 -14.40
CA LYS A 27 17.03 -3.37 -15.71
C LYS A 27 17.02 -4.86 -16.08
N ALA A 28 17.60 -5.73 -15.25
CA ALA A 28 17.64 -7.15 -15.53
C ALA A 28 16.23 -7.76 -15.48
N LYS A 29 15.94 -8.73 -16.35
CA LYS A 29 14.73 -9.55 -16.22
C LYS A 29 14.77 -10.29 -14.87
N GLY A 30 13.66 -10.25 -14.13
CA GLY A 30 13.58 -10.85 -12.79
C GLY A 30 14.28 -10.03 -11.70
N ALA A 31 14.60 -8.75 -11.95
CA ALA A 31 15.09 -7.86 -10.90
C ALA A 31 14.09 -7.79 -9.73
N ALA A 32 14.63 -7.77 -8.50
CA ALA A 32 13.82 -7.62 -7.31
C ALA A 32 13.00 -6.32 -7.33
N VAL A 33 11.73 -6.42 -6.92
CA VAL A 33 10.87 -5.26 -6.69
C VAL A 33 11.17 -4.69 -5.31
N LYS A 34 11.31 -3.37 -5.22
CA LYS A 34 11.53 -2.61 -3.99
C LYS A 34 10.41 -1.61 -3.79
N LEU A 35 9.84 -1.61 -2.59
CA LEU A 35 8.88 -0.60 -2.17
C LEU A 35 9.61 0.72 -1.90
N ALA A 36 9.07 1.83 -2.40
CA ALA A 36 9.61 3.18 -2.27
C ALA A 36 8.50 4.19 -1.89
N ASP A 37 8.92 5.42 -1.57
CA ASP A 37 8.08 6.57 -1.24
C ASP A 37 7.14 6.38 -0.03
N PHE A 38 7.73 6.55 1.16
CA PHE A 38 7.02 6.52 2.43
C PHE A 38 6.47 7.91 2.85
N GLY A 39 6.34 8.86 1.92
CA GLY A 39 5.92 10.23 2.23
C GLY A 39 4.53 10.34 2.85
N LEU A 40 3.66 9.35 2.62
CA LEU A 40 2.33 9.24 3.23
C LEU A 40 2.25 8.16 4.32
N ALA A 41 3.35 7.49 4.66
CA ALA A 41 3.33 6.43 5.66
C ALA A 41 3.04 6.97 7.07
N ILE A 42 2.51 6.09 7.93
CA ILE A 42 2.23 6.39 9.34
C ILE A 42 2.70 5.27 10.24
N GLU A 43 3.00 5.63 11.49
CA GLU A 43 3.19 4.69 12.58
C GLU A 43 1.84 4.41 13.27
N VAL A 44 1.57 3.14 13.58
CA VAL A 44 0.36 2.68 14.28
C VAL A 44 0.72 1.88 15.52
N GLN A 45 -0.12 1.86 16.55
CA GLN A 45 0.13 1.07 17.76
C GLN A 45 -0.47 -0.33 17.65
N GLY A 46 0.34 -1.32 17.26
CA GLY A 46 -0.09 -2.71 17.15
C GLY A 46 -1.17 -2.89 16.08
N GLU A 47 -2.36 -3.33 16.49
CA GLU A 47 -3.55 -3.49 15.62
C GLU A 47 -4.59 -2.36 15.83
N GLN A 48 -4.25 -1.32 16.59
CA GLN A 48 -5.17 -0.20 16.79
C GLN A 48 -5.44 0.54 15.48
N GLN A 49 -6.73 0.74 15.21
CA GLN A 49 -7.21 1.54 14.10
C GLN A 49 -7.65 2.90 14.61
N ALA A 50 -7.37 3.94 13.82
CA ALA A 50 -7.79 5.30 14.11
C ALA A 50 -8.02 6.06 12.80
N TRP A 51 -8.56 7.26 12.92
CA TRP A 51 -8.65 8.17 11.78
C TRP A 51 -7.33 8.92 11.60
N TYR A 52 -6.51 8.49 10.64
CA TYR A 52 -5.21 9.10 10.32
C TYR A 52 -5.30 10.14 9.18
N GLY A 53 -6.50 10.62 8.87
CA GLY A 53 -6.77 11.56 7.78
C GLY A 53 -6.94 10.89 6.42
N PHE A 54 -7.37 11.70 5.44
CA PHE A 54 -7.57 11.27 4.06
C PHE A 54 -6.26 11.44 3.26
N ALA A 55 -5.65 10.33 2.86
CA ALA A 55 -4.40 10.31 2.10
C ALA A 55 -4.33 9.06 1.21
N GLY A 56 -3.62 9.16 0.09
CA GLY A 56 -3.40 8.08 -0.89
C GLY A 56 -3.83 8.48 -2.30
N THR A 57 -3.55 7.60 -3.26
CA THR A 57 -3.82 7.84 -4.69
C THR A 57 -5.21 7.31 -5.10
N PRO A 58 -6.05 8.12 -5.79
CA PRO A 58 -7.33 7.66 -6.35
C PRO A 58 -7.16 6.38 -7.19
N GLY A 59 -8.05 5.41 -7.02
CA GLY A 59 -7.96 4.07 -7.63
C GLY A 59 -7.33 3.02 -6.72
N TYR A 60 -6.52 3.41 -5.73
CA TYR A 60 -5.89 2.49 -4.76
C TYR A 60 -6.44 2.67 -3.33
N LEU A 61 -7.24 3.71 -3.10
CA LEU A 61 -7.87 3.99 -1.80
C LEU A 61 -8.82 2.87 -1.40
N SER A 62 -8.72 2.42 -0.15
CA SER A 62 -9.63 1.44 0.40
C SER A 62 -11.00 2.05 0.77
N PRO A 63 -12.07 1.25 0.83
CA PRO A 63 -13.42 1.75 1.12
C PRO A 63 -13.53 2.50 2.44
N GLU A 64 -12.85 2.04 3.49
CA GLU A 64 -12.84 2.67 4.81
C GLU A 64 -12.20 4.07 4.78
N VAL A 65 -11.15 4.28 3.99
CA VAL A 65 -10.54 5.61 3.82
C VAL A 65 -11.51 6.56 3.10
N LEU A 66 -12.20 6.07 2.06
CA LEU A 66 -13.21 6.86 1.32
C LEU A 66 -14.42 7.23 2.19
N LYS A 67 -14.85 6.31 3.07
CA LYS A 67 -15.95 6.52 4.02
C LYS A 67 -15.57 7.38 5.22
N LYS A 68 -14.28 7.68 5.39
CA LYS A 68 -13.73 8.38 6.55
C LYS A 68 -13.86 7.58 7.86
N ASP A 69 -13.83 6.26 7.76
CA ASP A 69 -13.83 5.36 8.91
C ASP A 69 -12.41 5.21 9.47
N SER A 70 -12.30 4.72 10.71
CA SER A 70 -11.00 4.35 11.27
C SER A 70 -10.37 3.23 10.45
N TYR A 71 -9.06 3.31 10.24
CA TYR A 71 -8.33 2.35 9.41
C TYR A 71 -6.95 2.03 9.99
N GLY A 72 -6.24 1.09 9.36
CA GLY A 72 -4.90 0.66 9.76
C GLY A 72 -4.25 -0.19 8.66
N LYS A 73 -3.48 -1.21 9.04
CA LYS A 73 -2.76 -2.12 8.14
C LYS A 73 -3.57 -2.68 6.94
N PRO A 74 -4.88 -2.99 7.04
CA PRO A 74 -5.64 -3.55 5.91
C PRO A 74 -5.70 -2.66 4.66
N VAL A 75 -5.51 -1.34 4.77
CA VAL A 75 -5.53 -0.43 3.60
C VAL A 75 -4.45 -0.79 2.58
N ASP A 76 -3.28 -1.23 3.05
CA ASP A 76 -2.17 -1.66 2.19
C ASP A 76 -2.50 -2.97 1.47
N ILE A 77 -3.29 -3.84 2.11
CA ILE A 77 -3.73 -5.12 1.52
C ILE A 77 -4.77 -4.87 0.43
N TRP A 78 -5.68 -3.92 0.63
CA TRP A 78 -6.60 -3.47 -0.41
C TRP A 78 -5.84 -3.00 -1.65
N ALA A 79 -4.88 -2.08 -1.47
CA ALA A 79 -4.06 -1.58 -2.56
C ALA A 79 -3.25 -2.69 -3.26
N CYS A 80 -2.74 -3.69 -2.51
CA CYS A 80 -2.13 -4.88 -3.11
C CYS A 80 -3.10 -5.66 -4.00
N GLY A 81 -4.38 -5.73 -3.64
CA GLY A 81 -5.43 -6.34 -4.47
C GLY A 81 -5.62 -5.60 -5.80
N VAL A 82 -5.68 -4.26 -5.77
CA VAL A 82 -5.75 -3.43 -6.97
C VAL A 82 -4.52 -3.65 -7.86
N ILE A 83 -3.31 -3.64 -7.28
CA ILE A 83 -2.05 -3.88 -8.00
C ILE A 83 -2.04 -5.28 -8.62
N LEU A 84 -2.44 -6.31 -7.86
CA LEU A 84 -2.49 -7.69 -8.36
C LEU A 84 -3.43 -7.82 -9.55
N TYR A 85 -4.60 -7.18 -9.51
CA TYR A 85 -5.53 -7.15 -10.62
C TYR A 85 -4.87 -6.53 -11.87
N ILE A 86 -4.25 -5.36 -11.73
CA ILE A 86 -3.54 -4.69 -12.85
C ILE A 86 -2.43 -5.58 -13.41
N LEU A 87 -1.67 -6.29 -12.57
CA LEU A 87 -0.61 -7.21 -13.02
C LEU A 87 -1.16 -8.36 -13.87
N LEU A 88 -2.40 -8.80 -13.61
CA LEU A 88 -3.01 -9.93 -14.32
C LEU A 88 -3.69 -9.51 -15.63
N VAL A 89 -4.34 -8.34 -15.68
CA VAL A 89 -5.18 -7.95 -16.84
C VAL A 89 -4.80 -6.63 -17.50
N GLY A 90 -3.89 -5.84 -16.91
CA GLY A 90 -3.34 -4.62 -17.52
C GLY A 90 -4.19 -3.36 -17.40
N TYR A 91 -5.33 -3.40 -16.69
CA TYR A 91 -6.18 -2.23 -16.41
C TYR A 91 -6.72 -2.29 -14.97
N PRO A 92 -7.14 -1.16 -14.36
CA PRO A 92 -7.66 -1.15 -12.98
C PRO A 92 -9.03 -1.84 -12.87
N PRO A 93 -9.39 -2.37 -11.68
CA PRO A 93 -10.69 -3.00 -11.43
C PRO A 93 -11.87 -2.02 -11.46
#